data_AF-A0A537QNQ2-F1
#
_entry.id   AF-A0A537QNQ2-F1
#
_cell.length_a   1.000
_cell.length_b   1.000
_cell.length_c   1.000
_cell.angle_alpha   90.00
_cell.angle_beta   90.00
_cell.angle_gamma   90.00
#
_symmetry.space_group_name_H-M   'P 1'
#
loop_
_entity.id
_entity.type
_entity.pdbx_description
1 polymer ?
#
loop_
_entity_poly.entity_id
_entity_poly.type
_entity_poly.pdbx_seq_one_letter_code
_entity_poly.pdbx_strand_id
1 'polypeptide(L)'
;EAMTHGGIANNVGVDLDWIEAEVFETEAEALRQLDGVHGILVPGGFGERGSEGMIEAARFARERRLPYFGICLGLQMAVIEAARHLANLPGAGSSEFGRCDHP
;
A
#
# COMPACT_ATOMS: atom_id res chain seq x y z
N GLU A 1 -4.43 5.74 -17.20
CA GLU A 1 -5.09 6.95 -17.74
C GLU A 1 -5.10 8.12 -16.76
N ALA A 2 -5.77 8.03 -15.60
CA ALA A 2 -5.81 9.12 -14.62
C ALA A 2 -4.41 9.61 -14.20
N MET A 3 -3.47 8.69 -13.95
CA MET A 3 -2.06 9.03 -13.68
C MET A 3 -1.40 9.76 -14.85
N THR A 4 -1.64 9.31 -16.08
CA THR A 4 -1.13 9.96 -17.30
C THR A 4 -1.65 11.39 -17.40
N HIS A 5 -2.96 11.62 -17.21
CA HIS A 5 -3.53 12.97 -17.21
C HIS A 5 -2.99 13.84 -16.07
N GLY A 6 -2.75 13.26 -14.89
CA GLY A 6 -2.08 13.93 -13.78
C GLY A 6 -0.66 14.39 -14.16
N GLY A 7 0.09 13.54 -14.85
CA GLY A 7 1.41 13.89 -15.38
C GLY A 7 1.38 15.04 -16.39
N ILE A 8 0.47 14.98 -17.37
CA ILE A 8 0.29 16.02 -18.39
C ILE A 8 0.03 17.39 -17.75
N ALA A 9 -0.89 17.46 -16.78
CA ALA A 9 -1.21 18.69 -16.07
C ALA A 9 -0.01 19.30 -15.31
N ASN A 10 0.99 18.48 -14.97
CA ASN A 10 2.21 18.89 -14.28
C ASN A 10 3.44 18.96 -15.21
N ASN A 11 3.25 18.79 -16.54
CA ASN A 11 4.34 18.73 -17.53
C ASN A 11 5.42 17.69 -17.18
N VAL A 12 5.02 16.53 -16.67
CA VAL A 12 5.90 15.40 -16.34
C VAL A 12 5.39 14.09 -16.95
N GLY A 13 6.32 13.22 -17.34
CA GLY A 13 6.00 11.84 -17.73
C GLY A 13 5.86 10.96 -16.50
N VAL A 14 4.74 10.24 -16.38
CA VAL A 14 4.54 9.24 -15.32
C VAL A 14 4.91 7.87 -15.87
N ASP A 15 5.98 7.29 -15.32
CA ASP A 15 6.39 5.92 -15.56
C ASP A 15 5.75 5.01 -14.51
N LEU A 16 5.09 3.93 -14.95
CA LEU A 16 4.33 3.04 -14.09
C LEU A 16 5.02 1.69 -14.03
N ASP A 17 5.54 1.36 -12.85
CA ASP A 17 5.96 0.01 -12.52
C ASP A 17 4.81 -0.74 -11.83
N TRP A 18 4.48 -1.92 -12.34
CA TRP A 18 3.37 -2.74 -11.87
C TRP A 18 3.91 -3.88 -11.03
N ILE A 19 3.63 -3.85 -9.73
CA ILE A 19 4.13 -4.83 -8.77
C ILE A 19 2.94 -5.51 -8.10
N GLU A 20 2.96 -6.84 -8.07
CA GLU A 20 1.96 -7.66 -7.38
C GLU A 20 2.17 -7.59 -5.87
N ALA A 21 1.13 -7.35 -5.08
CA ALA A 21 1.27 -7.14 -3.64
C ALA A 21 1.66 -8.41 -2.89
N GLU A 22 1.25 -9.58 -3.38
CA GLU A 22 1.53 -10.88 -2.78
C GLU A 22 3.02 -11.16 -2.63
N VAL A 23 3.87 -10.58 -3.47
CA VAL A 23 5.33 -10.76 -3.38
C VAL A 23 5.90 -10.23 -2.06
N PHE A 24 5.22 -9.25 -1.44
CA PHE A 24 5.64 -8.66 -0.18
C PHE A 24 5.16 -9.45 1.05
N GLU A 25 4.28 -10.44 0.88
CA GLU A 25 3.76 -11.26 2.00
C GLU A 25 4.77 -12.34 2.42
N THR A 26 5.56 -12.85 1.47
CA THR A 26 6.43 -14.00 1.69
C THR A 26 7.90 -13.65 1.78
N GLU A 27 8.33 -12.56 1.15
CA GLU A 27 9.74 -12.24 0.96
C GLU A 27 10.05 -10.81 1.41
N ALA A 28 10.71 -10.67 2.56
CA ALA A 28 11.11 -9.35 3.08
C ALA A 28 12.03 -8.58 2.11
N GLU A 29 12.86 -9.30 1.33
CA GLU A 29 13.72 -8.70 0.31
C GLU A 29 12.94 -8.19 -0.91
N ALA A 30 11.71 -8.66 -1.13
CA ALA A 30 10.89 -8.24 -2.27
C ALA A 30 10.52 -6.76 -2.20
N LEU A 31 10.48 -6.15 -1.00
CA LEU A 31 10.29 -4.70 -0.85
C LEU A 31 11.37 -3.86 -1.57
N ARG A 32 12.53 -4.45 -1.90
CA ARG A 32 13.54 -3.79 -2.74
C ARG A 32 13.07 -3.50 -4.16
N GLN A 33 12.01 -4.15 -4.63
CA GLN A 33 11.36 -3.80 -5.90
C GLN A 33 10.79 -2.37 -5.87
N LEU A 34 10.54 -1.82 -4.67
CA LEU A 34 10.10 -0.43 -4.48
C LEU A 34 11.28 0.55 -4.40
N ASP A 35 12.53 0.10 -4.50
CA ASP A 35 13.69 1.01 -4.48
C ASP A 35 13.71 1.89 -5.74
N GLY A 36 13.83 3.20 -5.56
CA GLY A 36 13.88 4.18 -6.65
C GLY A 36 12.52 4.70 -7.12
N VAL A 37 11.40 4.18 -6.58
CA VAL A 37 10.08 4.76 -6.87
C VAL A 37 9.91 6.11 -6.16
N HIS A 38 9.19 7.03 -6.80
CA HIS A 38 8.94 8.38 -6.28
C HIS A 38 7.60 8.52 -5.55
N GLY A 39 6.79 7.46 -5.55
CA GLY A 39 5.49 7.40 -4.91
C GLY A 39 4.87 6.01 -5.12
N ILE A 40 3.93 5.65 -4.26
CA ILE A 40 3.26 4.35 -4.28
C ILE A 40 1.76 4.60 -4.40
N LEU A 41 1.13 3.96 -5.38
CA LEU A 41 -0.32 3.94 -5.53
C LEU A 41 -0.79 2.51 -5.26
N VAL A 42 -1.61 2.33 -4.23
CA VAL A 42 -2.26 1.05 -3.97
C VAL A 42 -3.73 1.17 -4.39
N PRO A 43 -4.14 0.49 -5.46
CA PRO A 43 -5.50 0.58 -5.96
C PRO A 43 -6.47 -0.15 -5.02
N GLY A 44 -7.76 -0.12 -5.38
CA GLY A 44 -8.73 -0.99 -4.74
C GLY A 44 -8.45 -2.47 -5.03
N GLY A 45 -8.97 -3.33 -4.18
CA GLY A 45 -8.93 -4.78 -4.33
C GLY A 45 -10.15 -5.40 -3.68
N PHE A 46 -10.20 -6.73 -3.66
CA PHE A 46 -11.24 -7.48 -2.97
C PHE A 46 -10.66 -8.79 -2.43
N GLY A 47 -11.08 -9.16 -1.23
CA GLY A 47 -10.59 -10.36 -0.55
C GLY A 47 -9.23 -10.15 0.12
N GLU A 48 -8.79 -11.19 0.84
CA GLU A 48 -7.64 -11.13 1.75
C GLU A 48 -6.27 -11.23 1.06
N ARG A 49 -6.22 -11.85 -0.12
CA ARG A 49 -4.95 -12.11 -0.83
C ARG A 49 -4.24 -10.80 -1.22
N GLY A 50 -2.97 -10.67 -0.85
CA GLY A 50 -2.16 -9.48 -1.11
C GLY A 50 -2.38 -8.35 -0.11
N SER A 51 -3.31 -8.49 0.85
CA SER A 51 -3.64 -7.42 1.81
C SER A 51 -2.49 -7.11 2.76
N GLU A 52 -1.77 -8.12 3.25
CA GLU A 52 -0.61 -7.92 4.13
C GLU A 52 0.55 -7.30 3.33
N GLY A 53 0.70 -7.66 2.05
CA GLY A 53 1.67 -7.02 1.18
C GLY A 53 1.36 -5.54 0.91
N MET A 54 0.09 -5.17 0.80
CA MET A 54 -0.34 -3.77 0.70
C MET A 54 -0.06 -2.99 1.98
N ILE A 55 -0.21 -3.61 3.16
CA ILE A 55 0.15 -3.02 4.46
C ILE A 55 1.66 -2.75 4.50
N GLU A 56 2.50 -3.71 4.10
CA GLU A 56 3.95 -3.52 4.04
C GLU A 56 4.37 -2.44 3.03
N ALA A 57 3.68 -2.33 1.88
CA ALA A 57 3.91 -1.23 0.93
C ALA A 57 3.55 0.14 1.53
N ALA A 58 2.45 0.23 2.29
CA ALA A 58 2.08 1.46 3.01
C ALA A 58 3.12 1.82 4.08
N ARG A 59 3.62 0.82 4.82
CA ARG A 59 4.66 0.98 5.83
C ARG A 59 5.96 1.47 5.21
N PHE A 60 6.39 0.85 4.12
CA PHE A 60 7.56 1.25 3.35
C PHE A 60 7.46 2.71 2.92
N ALA A 61 6.31 3.11 2.37
CA ALA A 61 6.07 4.49 1.95
C ALA A 61 6.18 5.45 3.14
N ARG A 62 5.52 5.14 4.26
CA ARG A 62 5.53 5.97 5.48
C ARG A 62 6.93 6.13 6.06
N GLU A 63 7.64 5.02 6.28
CA GLU A 63 8.97 5.03 6.91
C GLU A 63 10.02 5.75 6.05
N ARG A 64 9.87 5.68 4.71
CA ARG A 64 10.76 6.38 3.77
C ARG A 64 10.26 7.76 3.35
N ARG A 65 9.10 8.21 3.85
CA ARG A 65 8.46 9.50 3.49
C ARG A 65 8.19 9.63 1.98
N LEU A 66 7.82 8.53 1.34
CA LEU A 66 7.34 8.53 -0.04
C LEU A 66 5.84 8.90 -0.05
N PRO A 67 5.38 9.69 -1.05
CA PRO A 67 3.95 9.88 -1.29
C PRO A 67 3.23 8.53 -1.46
N TYR A 68 2.13 8.34 -0.73
CA TYR A 68 1.28 7.16 -0.82
C TYR A 68 -0.14 7.57 -1.22
N PHE A 69 -0.72 6.88 -2.18
CA PHE A 69 -2.11 7.08 -2.59
C PHE A 69 -2.87 5.76 -2.57
N GLY A 70 -3.62 5.53 -1.48
CA GLY A 70 -4.46 4.36 -1.30
C GLY A 70 -5.89 4.62 -1.76
N ILE A 71 -6.42 3.78 -2.64
CA ILE A 71 -7.79 3.87 -3.15
C ILE A 71 -8.62 2.72 -2.57
N CYS A 72 -9.75 3.03 -1.92
CA CYS A 72 -10.65 2.03 -1.35
C CYS A 72 -9.91 1.07 -0.41
N LEU A 73 -9.69 -0.19 -0.80
CA LEU A 73 -8.93 -1.16 -0.01
C LEU A 73 -7.52 -0.68 0.30
N GLY A 74 -6.83 0.01 -0.63
CA GLY A 74 -5.51 0.59 -0.35
C GLY A 74 -5.53 1.62 0.79
N LEU A 75 -6.60 2.41 0.90
CA LEU A 75 -6.78 3.31 2.05
C LEU A 75 -6.97 2.51 3.35
N GLN A 76 -7.78 1.44 3.31
CA GLN A 76 -7.98 0.58 4.47
C GLN A 76 -6.66 -0.03 4.95
N MET A 77 -5.81 -0.50 4.04
CA MET A 77 -4.52 -1.10 4.39
C MET A 77 -3.57 -0.07 5.01
N ALA A 78 -3.56 1.17 4.53
CA ALA A 78 -2.81 2.25 5.16
C ALA A 78 -3.31 2.59 6.57
N VAL A 79 -4.62 2.54 6.81
CA VAL A 79 -5.19 2.73 8.16
C VAL A 79 -4.78 1.59 9.09
N ILE A 80 -4.84 0.35 8.62
CA ILE A 80 -4.41 -0.82 9.40
C ILE A 80 -2.91 -0.74 9.72
N GLU A 81 -2.07 -0.38 8.75
CA GLU A 81 -0.63 -0.12 8.98
C GLU A 81 -0.41 0.88 10.10
N ALA A 82 -1.07 2.05 10.02
CA ALA A 82 -0.94 3.09 11.02
C ALA A 82 -1.46 2.64 12.39
N ALA A 83 -2.56 1.89 12.44
CA ALA A 83 -3.10 1.34 13.69
C ALA A 83 -2.10 0.36 14.33
N ARG A 84 -1.54 -0.56 13.55
CA ARG A 84 -0.57 -1.56 14.02
C ARG A 84 0.73 -0.91 14.50
N HIS A 85 1.27 0.05 13.75
CA HIS A 85 2.63 0.56 13.97
C HIS A 85 2.72 1.91 14.68
N LEU A 86 1.72 2.78 14.56
CA LEU A 86 1.72 4.10 15.21
C LEU A 86 0.84 4.14 16.46
N ALA A 87 -0.29 3.41 16.46
CA ALA A 87 -1.22 3.36 17.58
C ALA A 87 -1.01 2.15 18.51
N ASN A 88 -0.01 1.29 18.23
CA ASN A 88 0.30 0.07 18.99
C ASN A 88 -0.89 -0.91 19.10
N LEU A 89 -1.65 -1.08 18.03
CA LEU A 89 -2.76 -2.05 17.93
C LEU A 89 -2.37 -3.20 16.98
N PRO A 90 -1.48 -4.12 17.39
CA PRO A 90 -0.92 -5.15 16.49
C PRO A 90 -1.99 -6.10 15.91
N GLY A 91 -3.13 -6.27 16.59
CA GLY A 91 -4.27 -7.08 16.13
C GLY A 91 -5.26 -6.33 15.24
N ALA A 92 -4.91 -5.14 14.73
CA ALA A 92 -5.80 -4.38 13.86
C ALA A 92 -5.99 -5.06 12.50
N GLY A 93 -7.22 -5.08 12.01
CA GLY A 93 -7.59 -5.71 10.74
C GLY A 93 -8.89 -5.16 10.18
N SER A 94 -9.34 -5.74 9.07
CA SER A 94 -10.64 -5.41 8.48
C SER A 94 -11.62 -6.54 8.71
N SER A 95 -12.86 -6.23 9.09
CA SER A 95 -13.94 -7.21 9.14
C SER A 95 -14.26 -7.84 7.78
N GLU A 96 -13.79 -7.25 6.68
CA GLU A 96 -13.85 -7.84 5.33
C GLU A 96 -13.13 -9.20 5.26
N PHE A 97 -12.07 -9.39 6.07
CA PHE A 97 -11.25 -10.60 6.07
C PHE A 97 -11.63 -11.58 7.20
N GLY A 98 -12.64 -11.23 7.99
CA GLY A 98 -13.10 -12.03 9.12
C GLY A 98 -12.86 -11.37 10.47
N ARG A 99 -12.72 -12.18 11.52
CA ARG A 99 -12.61 -11.67 12.89
C ARG A 99 -11.19 -11.20 13.18
N CYS A 100 -11.05 -9.95 13.63
CA CYS A 100 -9.81 -9.38 14.16
C CYS A 100 -10.03 -8.82 15.57
N ASP A 101 -8.94 -8.62 16.31
CA ASP A 101 -8.98 -8.13 17.69
C ASP A 101 -9.33 -6.63 17.77
N HIS A 102 -8.94 -5.87 16.73
CA HIS A 102 -9.24 -4.45 16.59
C HIS A 102 -9.78 -4.17 15.16
N PRO A 103 -11.09 -4.26 14.93
CA PRO A 103 -11.70 -3.97 13.62
C PRO A 103 -11.80 -2.48 13.30
#